data_AF-M5RJS4-F1
#
_entry.id   AF-M5RJS4-F1
#
_cell.length_a   1.000
_cell.length_b   1.000
_cell.length_c   1.000
_cell.angle_alpha   90.00
_cell.angle_beta   90.00
_cell.angle_gamma   90.00
#
_symmetry.space_group_name_H-M   'P 1'
#
loop_
_entity.id
_entity.type
_entity.pdbx_description
1 polymer ?
#
loop_
_entity_poly.entity_id
_entity_poly.type
_entity_poly.pdbx_seq_one_letter_code
_entity_poly.pdbx_strand_id
1 'polypeptide(L)'
;MLVYHLITQNLTQLEALVMRKSSRRKSTSNTAVTPRRHDSFYLLVGFTLLCLGTLLGLFSGLPNCHRAYAMKSFPRELDLDQLKSEGMGDNPFVLLTHVDFDHQAPTSPLEHITTAFAEGLNPVELSKHPELIQTKIAAMKQDVADTLGQAPIDSLLEESFRGIPLFSKTKGLRESGPLVSLSRHSRDVTNAKQQIDSSDEIRGYLHRDTCDATITLMNTLVSPPASDDGAADWFTAIKQSGIMHAGQAHPDSQPRYRIEPLQSPPDKLTSAFLLIASLGMIATGLVLCGTCSLSIWSWLFLPLPSLVSLLGIPLRRGRGGSKTRFAYTFVGINLLMIGGYQAYLLGGFGQPESHSLHTVLGFGLIAIGVAAVLGAIVNARAPKPERIPEVPMPKSAEASPSAILRYNSSSSEVEDESTNENSDQGNRPSKIYQDPVVLAAMDDHVGSLTMDKMERLSELGFSSRAFARFQDKPTSQSIGLMLGCNHTVLAEVSDNTVHPTVRLTSILHDGLPVITVSESVTQCDHPKMATSGVYQSAPDEPLKAMLAAHLQQAIRMSEKRDSNIVTIDCDEKDEVFLLSHRAFASVRSQHEELNLEVGPATYERFAFPPQPIPELAVTQ
;
A
#
# COMPACT_ATOMS: atom_id res chain seq x y z
N MET A 1 18.58 0.55 -9.04
CA MET A 1 18.87 1.90 -9.57
C MET A 1 17.96 2.30 -10.72
N LEU A 2 17.96 1.61 -11.87
CA LEU A 2 17.13 1.98 -13.05
C LEU A 2 15.61 1.98 -12.77
N VAL A 3 15.13 1.00 -12.00
CA VAL A 3 13.73 0.95 -11.51
C VAL A 3 13.43 2.08 -10.52
N TYR A 4 14.36 2.41 -9.63
CA TYR A 4 14.21 3.54 -8.70
C TYR A 4 14.17 4.88 -9.45
N HIS A 5 14.98 5.03 -10.50
CA HIS A 5 14.99 6.20 -11.36
C HIS A 5 13.71 6.30 -12.19
N LEU A 6 13.22 5.21 -12.77
CA LEU A 6 11.92 5.16 -13.44
C LEU A 6 10.76 5.48 -12.48
N ILE A 7 10.81 4.99 -11.24
CA ILE A 7 9.78 5.26 -10.22
C ILE A 7 9.81 6.74 -9.82
N THR A 8 10.98 7.32 -9.55
CA THR A 8 11.12 8.74 -9.17
C THR A 8 10.81 9.70 -10.31
N GLN A 9 11.19 9.35 -11.54
CA GLN A 9 10.83 10.11 -12.74
C GLN A 9 9.32 10.03 -13.03
N ASN A 10 8.70 8.87 -12.83
CA ASN A 10 7.24 8.74 -12.94
C ASN A 10 6.50 9.46 -11.81
N LEU A 11 7.02 9.44 -10.58
CA LEU A 11 6.45 10.17 -9.43
C LEU A 11 6.49 11.69 -9.67
N THR A 12 7.63 12.23 -10.10
CA THR A 12 7.78 13.66 -10.41
C THR A 12 6.93 14.08 -11.60
N GLN A 13 6.81 13.25 -12.64
CA GLN A 13 5.88 13.53 -13.75
C GLN A 13 4.42 13.44 -13.32
N LEU A 14 4.06 12.51 -12.44
CA LEU A 14 2.70 12.38 -11.91
C LEU A 14 2.34 13.57 -11.02
N GLU A 15 3.23 14.02 -10.14
CA GLU A 15 3.06 15.24 -9.33
C GLU A 15 2.91 16.49 -10.20
N ALA A 16 3.74 16.63 -11.24
CA ALA A 16 3.64 17.74 -12.20
C ALA A 16 2.32 17.71 -12.98
N LEU A 17 1.82 16.53 -13.37
CA LEU A 17 0.51 16.36 -14.03
C LEU A 17 -0.67 16.61 -13.10
N VAL A 18 -0.54 16.24 -11.82
CA VAL A 18 -1.54 16.45 -10.76
C VAL A 18 -1.64 17.95 -10.42
N MET A 19 -0.51 18.65 -10.29
CA MET A 19 -0.51 20.11 -10.08
C MET A 19 -1.06 20.88 -11.29
N ARG A 20 -0.76 20.46 -12.53
CA ARG A 20 -1.30 21.11 -13.74
C ARG A 20 -2.81 20.95 -13.93
N LYS A 21 -3.43 19.89 -13.40
CA LYS A 21 -4.88 19.64 -13.52
C LYS A 21 -5.72 20.22 -12.38
N SER A 22 -5.12 20.53 -11.23
CA SER A 22 -5.79 21.23 -10.11
C SER A 22 -6.30 22.62 -10.49
N SER A 23 -5.65 23.28 -11.47
CA SER A 23 -6.00 24.63 -11.92
C SER A 23 -7.15 24.72 -12.93
N ARG A 24 -7.67 23.59 -13.48
CA ARG A 24 -8.53 23.66 -14.70
C ARG A 24 -9.80 22.79 -14.75
N ARG A 25 -10.37 22.35 -13.62
CA ARG A 25 -11.68 21.65 -13.66
C ARG A 25 -12.73 22.30 -12.76
N LYS A 26 -13.55 23.17 -13.36
CA LYS A 26 -14.96 23.33 -12.97
C LYS A 26 -15.66 21.99 -13.23
N SER A 27 -16.22 21.42 -12.18
CA SER A 27 -16.82 20.09 -12.14
C SER A 27 -18.31 20.19 -12.43
N THR A 28 -18.74 19.78 -13.63
CA THR A 28 -20.13 19.42 -13.91
C THR A 28 -20.42 18.06 -13.26
N SER A 29 -21.41 18.02 -12.37
CA SER A 29 -21.81 16.82 -11.62
C SER A 29 -22.66 15.91 -12.50
N ASN A 30 -22.03 14.97 -13.17
CA ASN A 30 -22.62 13.65 -13.35
C ASN A 30 -22.12 12.76 -12.22
N THR A 31 -23.02 12.01 -11.60
CA THR A 31 -22.80 10.99 -10.56
C THR A 31 -21.99 9.80 -11.08
N ALA A 32 -20.83 10.06 -11.66
CA ALA A 32 -19.79 9.07 -11.81
C ALA A 32 -19.13 8.90 -10.46
N VAL A 33 -19.29 7.70 -9.88
CA VAL A 33 -18.53 7.20 -8.73
C VAL A 33 -17.08 7.67 -8.88
N THR A 34 -16.68 8.67 -8.10
CA THR A 34 -15.32 9.20 -8.17
C THR A 34 -14.38 8.04 -7.87
N PRO A 35 -13.47 7.66 -8.79
CA PRO A 35 -12.53 6.59 -8.51
C PRO A 35 -11.74 7.00 -7.27
N ARG A 36 -11.87 6.20 -6.19
CA ARG A 36 -11.20 6.46 -4.92
C ARG A 36 -9.70 6.56 -5.19
N ARG A 37 -9.14 7.75 -4.93
CA ARG A 37 -7.75 8.14 -5.23
C ARG A 37 -6.69 7.23 -4.57
N HIS A 38 -7.07 6.39 -3.61
CA HIS A 38 -6.14 5.52 -2.87
C HIS A 38 -5.77 4.21 -3.60
N ASP A 39 -6.57 3.75 -4.56
CA ASP A 39 -6.35 2.43 -5.19
C ASP A 39 -5.07 2.39 -6.07
N SER A 40 -4.72 3.50 -6.74
CA SER A 40 -3.49 3.59 -7.54
C SER A 40 -2.24 3.66 -6.67
N PHE A 41 -2.35 4.24 -5.47
CA PHE A 41 -1.25 4.34 -4.52
C PHE A 41 -0.87 2.96 -3.98
N TYR A 42 -1.85 2.17 -3.54
CA TYR A 42 -1.60 0.80 -3.07
C TYR A 42 -1.01 -0.11 -4.16
N LEU A 43 -1.42 0.07 -5.43
CA LEU A 43 -0.85 -0.66 -6.56
C LEU A 43 0.63 -0.33 -6.74
N LEU A 44 0.97 0.96 -6.67
CA LEU A 44 2.34 1.43 -6.80
C LEU A 44 3.20 0.91 -5.63
N VAL A 45 2.75 1.10 -4.38
CA VAL A 45 3.46 0.64 -3.18
C VAL A 45 3.60 -0.88 -3.15
N GLY A 46 2.56 -1.62 -3.54
CA GLY A 46 2.61 -3.07 -3.64
C GLY A 46 3.65 -3.52 -4.67
N PHE A 47 3.71 -2.86 -5.83
CA PHE A 47 4.70 -3.18 -6.86
C PHE A 47 6.12 -2.79 -6.46
N THR A 48 6.32 -1.65 -5.78
CA THR A 48 7.65 -1.27 -5.30
C THR A 48 8.17 -2.25 -4.25
N LEU A 49 7.31 -2.71 -3.33
CA LEU A 49 7.65 -3.77 -2.38
C LEU A 49 7.97 -5.10 -3.07
N LEU A 50 7.21 -5.46 -4.11
CA LEU A 50 7.48 -6.64 -4.92
C LEU A 50 8.86 -6.56 -5.59
N CYS A 51 9.18 -5.44 -6.25
CA CYS A 51 10.47 -5.23 -6.88
C CYS A 51 11.60 -5.21 -5.85
N LEU A 52 11.46 -4.48 -4.75
CA LEU A 52 12.48 -4.38 -3.72
C LEU A 52 12.72 -5.73 -3.04
N GLY A 53 11.66 -6.47 -2.72
CA GLY A 53 11.74 -7.81 -2.16
C GLY A 53 12.40 -8.79 -3.12
N THR A 54 12.09 -8.72 -4.42
CA THR A 54 12.72 -9.56 -5.44
C THR A 54 14.20 -9.25 -5.58
N LEU A 55 14.59 -7.97 -5.63
CA LEU A 55 15.99 -7.56 -5.70
C LEU A 55 16.75 -7.98 -4.43
N LEU A 56 16.19 -7.71 -3.26
CA LEU A 56 16.81 -8.09 -1.99
C LEU A 56 16.95 -9.61 -1.90
N GLY A 57 15.92 -10.37 -2.29
CA GLY A 57 15.92 -11.82 -2.28
C GLY A 57 16.94 -12.43 -3.24
N LEU A 58 16.97 -11.98 -4.51
CA LEU A 58 17.86 -12.54 -5.52
C LEU A 58 19.34 -12.21 -5.28
N PHE A 59 19.64 -10.98 -4.86
CA PHE A 59 21.03 -10.51 -4.79
C PHE A 59 21.65 -10.63 -3.40
N SER A 60 20.86 -10.70 -2.33
CA SER A 60 21.38 -10.74 -0.95
C SER A 60 20.80 -11.89 -0.14
N GLY A 61 19.48 -11.99 -0.04
CA GLY A 61 18.81 -12.93 0.86
C GLY A 61 19.11 -14.37 0.52
N LEU A 62 18.83 -14.75 -0.73
CA LEU A 62 18.99 -16.12 -1.16
C LEU A 62 20.46 -16.55 -1.23
N PRO A 63 21.39 -15.79 -1.86
CA PRO A 63 22.79 -16.20 -1.93
C PRO A 63 23.45 -16.26 -0.55
N ASN A 64 23.23 -15.28 0.32
CA ASN A 64 23.84 -15.26 1.66
C ASN A 64 23.27 -16.36 2.54
N CYS A 65 21.95 -16.57 2.50
CA CYS A 65 21.32 -17.64 3.27
C CYS A 65 21.78 -19.00 2.76
N HIS A 66 21.82 -19.21 1.44
CA HIS A 66 22.35 -20.42 0.85
C HIS A 66 23.77 -20.72 1.33
N ARG A 67 24.67 -19.74 1.25
CA ARG A 67 26.07 -19.85 1.72
C ARG A 67 26.14 -20.13 3.21
N ALA A 68 25.36 -19.42 4.03
CA ALA A 68 25.36 -19.60 5.48
C ALA A 68 24.98 -21.03 5.90
N TYR A 69 24.08 -21.68 5.15
CA TYR A 69 23.68 -23.06 5.39
C TYR A 69 24.61 -24.09 4.73
N ALA A 70 25.18 -23.77 3.56
CA ALA A 70 26.08 -24.66 2.82
C ALA A 70 27.49 -24.75 3.44
N MET A 71 27.97 -23.66 4.04
CA MET A 71 29.31 -23.60 4.62
C MET A 71 29.36 -24.16 6.05
N LYS A 72 30.44 -24.88 6.37
CA LYS A 72 30.81 -25.22 7.76
C LYS A 72 31.59 -24.06 8.41
N SER A 73 31.75 -24.11 9.73
CA SER A 73 32.41 -23.05 10.50
C SER A 73 33.90 -22.91 10.20
N PHE A 74 34.56 -23.97 9.76
CA PHE A 74 35.98 -23.98 9.44
C PHE A 74 36.20 -24.31 7.95
N PRO A 75 37.14 -23.61 7.29
CA PRO A 75 37.47 -23.90 5.90
C PRO A 75 38.20 -25.25 5.81
N ARG A 76 38.00 -25.96 4.71
CA ARG A 76 38.77 -27.17 4.38
C ARG A 76 40.04 -26.76 3.62
N GLU A 77 41.19 -27.14 4.13
CA GLU A 77 42.48 -26.87 3.48
C GLU A 77 42.68 -27.85 2.31
N LEU A 78 42.91 -27.31 1.12
CA LEU A 78 43.06 -28.07 -0.12
C LEU A 78 44.10 -27.41 -1.04
N ASP A 79 44.91 -28.23 -1.69
CA ASP A 79 45.68 -27.80 -2.86
C ASP A 79 44.85 -27.95 -4.15
N LEU A 80 45.24 -27.28 -5.24
CA LEU A 80 44.58 -27.39 -6.55
C LEU A 80 44.57 -28.83 -7.09
N ASP A 81 45.64 -29.59 -6.85
CA ASP A 81 45.73 -31.00 -7.24
C ASP A 81 44.80 -31.90 -6.38
N GLN A 82 44.64 -31.57 -5.10
CA GLN A 82 43.69 -32.26 -4.21
C GLN A 82 42.25 -31.94 -4.62
N LEU A 83 41.94 -30.69 -4.95
CA LEU A 83 40.61 -30.31 -5.44
C LEU A 83 40.26 -31.02 -6.77
N LYS A 84 41.26 -31.26 -7.63
CA LYS A 84 41.08 -32.00 -8.89
C LYS A 84 40.71 -33.46 -8.66
N SER A 85 41.26 -34.09 -7.62
CA SER A 85 41.07 -35.52 -7.34
C SER A 85 39.88 -35.78 -6.41
N GLU A 86 39.68 -34.94 -5.40
CA GLU A 86 38.65 -35.12 -4.37
C GLU A 86 37.35 -34.35 -4.67
N GLY A 87 37.40 -33.34 -5.54
CA GLY A 87 36.27 -32.44 -5.80
C GLY A 87 35.92 -31.54 -4.62
N MET A 88 34.74 -30.89 -4.70
CA MET A 88 34.27 -29.94 -3.68
C MET A 88 33.98 -30.60 -2.32
N GLY A 89 33.57 -31.87 -2.33
CA GLY A 89 33.18 -32.61 -1.12
C GLY A 89 32.02 -31.97 -0.35
N ASP A 90 31.93 -32.26 0.95
CA ASP A 90 30.81 -31.85 1.81
C ASP A 90 30.89 -30.41 2.35
N ASN A 91 31.97 -29.67 2.05
CA ASN A 91 32.16 -28.32 2.55
C ASN A 91 32.66 -27.40 1.41
N PRO A 92 31.80 -26.51 0.90
CA PRO A 92 32.20 -25.57 -0.15
C PRO A 92 33.05 -24.42 0.39
N PHE A 93 33.25 -24.31 1.71
CA PHE A 93 34.18 -23.34 2.28
C PHE A 93 35.60 -23.91 2.31
N VAL A 94 36.48 -23.37 1.46
CA VAL A 94 37.82 -23.91 1.21
C VAL A 94 38.91 -22.88 1.50
N LEU A 95 40.07 -23.39 1.91
CA LEU A 95 41.35 -22.69 2.01
C LEU A 95 42.28 -23.28 0.94
N LEU A 96 42.53 -22.52 -0.12
CA LEU A 96 43.46 -22.90 -1.18
C LEU A 96 44.87 -22.38 -0.86
N THR A 97 45.82 -23.29 -0.70
CA THR A 97 47.23 -22.96 -0.42
C THR A 97 48.07 -22.90 -1.69
N HIS A 98 49.12 -22.06 -1.73
CA HIS A 98 50.09 -22.00 -2.85
C HIS A 98 49.47 -21.60 -4.20
N VAL A 99 48.43 -20.76 -4.17
CA VAL A 99 47.69 -20.32 -5.35
C VAL A 99 47.98 -18.85 -5.64
N ASP A 100 48.03 -18.51 -6.93
CA ASP A 100 48.18 -17.14 -7.39
C ASP A 100 47.26 -16.87 -8.60
N PHE A 101 47.10 -15.60 -8.96
CA PHE A 101 46.33 -15.17 -10.12
C PHE A 101 47.01 -14.00 -10.83
N ASP A 102 46.56 -13.70 -12.05
CA ASP A 102 47.06 -12.55 -12.77
C ASP A 102 46.55 -11.25 -12.13
N HIS A 103 47.40 -10.61 -11.33
CA HIS A 103 47.09 -9.35 -10.66
C HIS A 103 46.83 -8.18 -11.63
N GLN A 104 47.21 -8.32 -12.91
CA GLN A 104 46.95 -7.31 -13.95
C GLN A 104 45.65 -7.58 -14.73
N ALA A 105 44.94 -8.67 -14.41
CA ALA A 105 43.68 -8.99 -15.08
C ALA A 105 42.64 -7.87 -14.85
N PRO A 106 42.01 -7.36 -15.91
CA PRO A 106 41.03 -6.29 -15.78
C PRO A 106 39.76 -6.77 -15.07
N THR A 107 39.17 -5.88 -14.27
CA THR A 107 37.84 -6.05 -13.68
C THR A 107 36.76 -6.13 -14.75
N SER A 108 35.59 -6.65 -14.40
CA SER A 108 34.48 -6.85 -15.36
C SER A 108 34.13 -5.53 -16.08
N PRO A 109 34.07 -5.53 -17.43
CA PRO A 109 33.60 -4.38 -18.21
C PRO A 109 32.20 -3.91 -17.79
N LEU A 110 31.29 -4.85 -17.49
CA LEU A 110 29.95 -4.53 -16.99
C LEU A 110 29.99 -3.84 -15.63
N GLU A 111 30.94 -4.21 -14.77
CA GLU A 111 31.09 -3.55 -13.48
C GLU A 111 31.46 -2.08 -13.65
N HIS A 112 32.42 -1.76 -14.52
CA HIS A 112 32.80 -0.37 -14.83
C HIS A 112 31.61 0.46 -15.30
N ILE A 113 30.75 -0.13 -16.13
CA ILE A 113 29.51 0.52 -16.55
C ILE A 113 28.60 0.77 -15.33
N THR A 114 28.38 -0.25 -14.48
CA THR A 114 27.51 -0.11 -13.31
C THR A 114 28.03 0.84 -12.24
N THR A 115 29.35 0.88 -12.00
CA THR A 115 29.98 1.79 -11.03
C THR A 115 29.96 3.21 -11.55
N ALA A 116 30.21 3.43 -12.86
CA ALA A 116 30.01 4.73 -13.49
C ALA A 116 28.57 5.25 -13.32
N PHE A 117 27.57 4.36 -13.43
CA PHE A 117 26.17 4.70 -13.14
C PHE A 117 25.90 5.00 -11.66
N ALA A 118 26.59 4.34 -10.72
CA ALA A 118 26.35 4.47 -9.28
C ALA A 118 27.06 5.69 -8.65
N GLU A 119 28.32 5.95 -9.03
CA GLU A 119 29.14 7.06 -8.50
C GLU A 119 28.67 8.42 -9.00
N GLY A 120 27.94 8.47 -10.12
CA GLY A 120 27.42 9.71 -10.69
C GLY A 120 26.22 10.33 -9.98
N LEU A 121 25.52 9.57 -9.11
CA LEU A 121 24.15 9.88 -8.66
C LEU A 121 24.02 9.96 -7.14
N ASN A 122 24.67 10.94 -6.48
CA ASN A 122 24.34 11.26 -5.09
C ASN A 122 23.02 12.08 -5.06
N PRO A 123 21.90 11.52 -4.54
CA PRO A 123 20.58 12.14 -4.66
C PRO A 123 20.48 13.53 -3.99
N VAL A 124 21.36 13.81 -3.02
CA VAL A 124 21.42 15.09 -2.29
C VAL A 124 22.10 16.20 -3.12
N GLU A 125 23.04 15.85 -4.00
CA GLU A 125 23.69 16.81 -4.90
C GLU A 125 22.88 17.01 -6.18
N LEU A 126 22.18 15.96 -6.65
CA LEU A 126 21.32 16.02 -7.82
C LEU A 126 20.13 16.98 -7.68
N SER A 127 19.62 17.17 -6.46
CA SER A 127 18.50 18.09 -6.22
C SER A 127 18.90 19.57 -6.31
N LYS A 128 20.21 19.87 -6.20
CA LYS A 128 20.72 21.25 -6.19
C LYS A 128 21.08 21.77 -7.59
N HIS A 129 21.39 20.88 -8.54
CA HIS A 129 21.86 21.26 -9.88
C HIS A 129 21.31 20.33 -10.98
N PRO A 130 20.09 20.56 -11.48
CA PRO A 130 19.47 19.71 -12.50
C PRO A 130 20.21 19.73 -13.85
N GLU A 131 21.01 20.77 -14.12
CA GLU A 131 21.79 20.88 -15.36
C GLU A 131 23.02 19.96 -15.37
N LEU A 132 23.58 19.65 -14.18
CA LEU A 132 24.64 18.65 -14.03
C LEU A 132 24.14 17.23 -14.33
N ILE A 133 22.84 16.99 -14.23
CA ILE A 133 22.23 15.69 -14.58
C ILE A 133 22.32 15.47 -16.08
N GLN A 134 22.01 16.48 -16.90
CA GLN A 134 22.06 16.34 -18.35
C GLN A 134 23.48 16.15 -18.86
N THR A 135 24.46 16.90 -18.32
CA THR A 135 25.87 16.76 -18.71
C THR A 135 26.47 15.43 -18.24
N LYS A 136 26.17 14.98 -17.01
CA LYS A 136 26.60 13.65 -16.54
C LYS A 136 25.93 12.52 -17.32
N ILE A 137 24.64 12.63 -17.67
CA ILE A 137 23.96 11.63 -18.51
C ILE A 137 24.56 11.63 -19.92
N ALA A 138 24.92 12.78 -20.48
CA ALA A 138 25.57 12.85 -21.79
C ALA A 138 26.97 12.22 -21.74
N ALA A 139 27.75 12.50 -20.70
CA ALA A 139 29.06 11.87 -20.48
C ALA A 139 28.95 10.35 -20.27
N MET A 140 27.99 9.88 -19.45
CA MET A 140 27.72 8.45 -19.27
C MET A 140 27.26 7.78 -20.57
N LYS A 141 26.42 8.45 -21.37
CA LYS A 141 26.03 7.94 -22.70
C LYS A 141 27.23 7.82 -23.62
N GLN A 142 28.16 8.76 -23.56
CA GLN A 142 29.38 8.72 -24.34
C GLN A 142 30.29 7.58 -23.88
N ASP A 143 30.55 7.41 -22.58
CA ASP A 143 31.33 6.29 -22.05
C ASP A 143 30.72 4.93 -22.42
N VAL A 144 29.40 4.80 -22.28
CA VAL A 144 28.67 3.60 -22.69
C VAL A 144 28.80 3.38 -24.20
N ALA A 145 28.64 4.43 -25.02
CA ALA A 145 28.79 4.35 -26.47
C ALA A 145 30.22 4.02 -26.91
N ASP A 146 31.24 4.53 -26.21
CA ASP A 146 32.65 4.27 -26.49
C ASP A 146 33.01 2.82 -26.10
N THR A 147 32.42 2.31 -25.01
CA THR A 147 32.60 0.91 -24.57
C THR A 147 31.86 -0.07 -25.49
N LEU A 148 30.62 0.25 -25.91
CA LEU A 148 29.82 -0.56 -26.84
C LEU A 148 30.29 -0.43 -28.30
N GLY A 149 30.93 0.68 -28.66
CA GLY A 149 31.44 0.93 -30.01
C GLY A 149 32.70 0.14 -30.34
N GLN A 150 33.42 -0.35 -29.32
CA GLN A 150 34.66 -1.11 -29.48
C GLN A 150 34.46 -2.64 -29.49
N ALA A 151 33.34 -3.14 -28.99
CA ALA A 151 33.09 -4.58 -28.88
C ALA A 151 31.59 -4.92 -28.98
N PRO A 152 31.18 -5.97 -29.72
CA PRO A 152 29.79 -6.44 -29.71
C PRO A 152 29.35 -6.80 -28.27
N ILE A 153 28.07 -6.59 -27.96
CA ILE A 153 27.47 -6.84 -26.63
C ILE A 153 27.78 -8.26 -26.15
N ASP A 154 27.80 -9.22 -27.07
CA ASP A 154 28.07 -10.62 -26.82
C ASP A 154 29.48 -10.83 -26.24
N SER A 155 30.51 -10.16 -26.79
CA SER A 155 31.88 -10.25 -26.27
C SER A 155 32.05 -9.55 -24.93
N LEU A 156 31.32 -8.47 -24.66
CA LEU A 156 31.35 -7.78 -23.36
C LEU A 156 30.73 -8.63 -22.25
N LEU A 157 29.62 -9.33 -22.57
CA LEU A 157 28.98 -10.28 -21.66
C LEU A 157 29.90 -11.47 -21.42
N GLU A 158 30.41 -12.09 -22.49
CA GLU A 158 31.33 -13.22 -22.41
C GLU A 158 32.56 -12.89 -21.56
N GLU A 159 33.20 -11.75 -21.80
CA GLU A 159 34.38 -11.32 -21.04
C GLU A 159 34.05 -11.01 -19.57
N SER A 160 32.88 -10.46 -19.29
CA SER A 160 32.43 -10.17 -17.92
C SER A 160 32.12 -11.42 -17.11
N PHE A 161 31.61 -12.46 -17.77
CA PHE A 161 31.29 -13.74 -17.13
C PHE A 161 32.49 -14.68 -17.04
N ARG A 162 33.56 -14.44 -17.81
CA ARG A 162 34.78 -15.27 -17.78
C ARG A 162 35.60 -15.00 -16.52
N GLY A 163 35.78 -16.02 -15.70
CA GLY A 163 36.57 -15.91 -14.47
C GLY A 163 38.07 -15.73 -14.75
N ILE A 164 38.79 -15.14 -13.78
CA ILE A 164 40.26 -15.03 -13.80
C ILE A 164 40.83 -16.37 -13.36
N PRO A 165 41.65 -17.07 -14.17
CA PRO A 165 42.17 -18.38 -13.81
C PRO A 165 43.11 -18.30 -12.61
N LEU A 166 42.95 -19.23 -11.67
CA LEU A 166 43.90 -19.45 -10.60
C LEU A 166 44.95 -20.48 -11.04
N PHE A 167 46.21 -20.27 -10.66
CA PHE A 167 47.31 -21.18 -10.97
C PHE A 167 48.14 -21.49 -9.72
N SER A 168 48.80 -22.65 -9.71
CA SER A 168 49.70 -23.03 -8.64
C SER A 168 51.03 -22.29 -8.78
N LYS A 169 51.54 -21.70 -7.70
CA LYS A 169 52.87 -21.06 -7.65
C LYS A 169 54.00 -22.04 -7.98
N THR A 170 53.78 -23.34 -7.73
CA THR A 170 54.82 -24.37 -7.90
C THR A 170 54.95 -24.87 -9.35
N LYS A 171 53.88 -24.83 -10.15
CA LYS A 171 53.84 -25.40 -11.50
C LYS A 171 53.82 -24.36 -12.64
N GLY A 172 53.65 -23.08 -12.32
CA GLY A 172 53.61 -22.00 -13.31
C GLY A 172 52.39 -22.09 -14.25
N LEU A 173 52.21 -21.06 -15.09
CA LEU A 173 51.00 -20.84 -15.90
C LEU A 173 50.71 -21.87 -17.02
N ARG A 174 51.48 -22.95 -17.14
CA ARG A 174 51.61 -23.73 -18.40
C ARG A 174 50.85 -25.07 -18.48
N GLU A 175 50.14 -25.52 -17.44
CA GLU A 175 49.51 -26.85 -17.47
C GLU A 175 47.98 -26.83 -17.34
N SER A 176 47.30 -27.28 -18.41
CA SER A 176 45.88 -27.66 -18.49
C SER A 176 44.85 -26.56 -18.13
N GLY A 177 43.68 -26.59 -18.75
CA GLY A 177 42.66 -25.54 -18.58
C GLY A 177 42.34 -25.28 -17.09
N PRO A 178 42.02 -24.02 -16.71
CA PRO A 178 41.91 -23.64 -15.30
C PRO A 178 40.80 -24.42 -14.60
N LEU A 179 41.16 -25.16 -13.56
CA LEU A 179 40.21 -25.89 -12.71
C LEU A 179 39.39 -24.93 -11.85
N VAL A 180 40.04 -23.88 -11.34
CA VAL A 180 39.42 -22.86 -10.48
C VAL A 180 39.60 -21.49 -11.10
N SER A 181 38.54 -20.69 -11.08
CA SER A 181 38.56 -19.30 -11.48
C SER A 181 38.06 -18.38 -10.36
N LEU A 182 38.53 -17.14 -10.36
CA LEU A 182 38.08 -16.06 -9.51
C LEU A 182 37.04 -15.22 -10.27
N SER A 183 36.02 -14.73 -9.58
CA SER A 183 35.08 -13.75 -10.15
C SER A 183 35.80 -12.44 -10.51
N ARG A 184 35.45 -11.84 -11.65
CA ARG A 184 35.99 -10.55 -12.10
C ARG A 184 35.43 -9.32 -11.35
N HIS A 185 34.79 -9.54 -10.21
CA HIS A 185 34.20 -8.46 -9.44
C HIS A 185 35.31 -7.71 -8.68
N SER A 186 35.32 -6.37 -8.71
CA SER A 186 36.39 -5.56 -8.12
C SER A 186 36.65 -5.89 -6.64
N ARG A 187 35.56 -6.12 -5.89
CA ARG A 187 35.62 -6.52 -4.48
C ARG A 187 36.30 -7.88 -4.32
N ASP A 188 35.99 -8.83 -5.18
CA ASP A 188 36.52 -10.19 -5.11
C ASP A 188 38.00 -10.20 -5.49
N VAL A 189 38.39 -9.49 -6.56
CA VAL A 189 39.79 -9.31 -6.96
C VAL A 189 40.61 -8.65 -5.85
N THR A 190 40.07 -7.59 -5.22
CA THR A 190 40.75 -6.89 -4.12
C THR A 190 40.90 -7.78 -2.89
N ASN A 191 39.86 -8.52 -2.52
CA ASN A 191 39.89 -9.45 -1.41
C ASN A 191 40.87 -10.61 -1.65
N ALA A 192 40.87 -11.18 -2.85
CA ALA A 192 41.80 -12.24 -3.25
C ALA A 192 43.25 -11.75 -3.18
N LYS A 193 43.51 -10.56 -3.75
CA LYS A 193 44.83 -9.92 -3.69
C LYS A 193 45.31 -9.75 -2.25
N GLN A 194 44.46 -9.19 -1.39
CA GLN A 194 44.79 -8.97 0.02
C GLN A 194 45.12 -10.28 0.74
N GLN A 195 44.38 -11.36 0.47
CA GLN A 195 44.61 -12.67 1.11
C GLN A 195 45.90 -13.32 0.63
N ILE A 196 46.18 -13.32 -0.68
CA ILE A 196 47.42 -13.87 -1.24
C ILE A 196 48.64 -13.08 -0.76
N ASP A 197 48.59 -11.74 -0.85
CA ASP A 197 49.70 -10.88 -0.47
C ASP A 197 50.06 -11.02 1.02
N SER A 198 49.08 -11.33 1.88
CA SER A 198 49.28 -11.43 3.33
C SER A 198 49.60 -12.83 3.84
N SER A 199 49.05 -13.88 3.22
CA SER A 199 49.07 -15.24 3.77
C SER A 199 49.45 -16.32 2.77
N ASP A 200 49.68 -15.99 1.50
CA ASP A 200 49.91 -16.96 0.42
C ASP A 200 48.78 -18.01 0.25
N GLU A 201 47.57 -17.62 0.69
CA GLU A 201 46.38 -18.47 0.75
C GLU A 201 45.15 -17.69 0.25
N ILE A 202 44.19 -18.40 -0.36
CA ILE A 202 42.85 -17.88 -0.65
C ILE A 202 41.81 -18.65 0.16
N ARG A 203 40.98 -17.91 0.90
CA ARG A 203 39.78 -18.41 1.60
C ARG A 203 38.54 -17.97 0.85
N GLY A 204 37.63 -18.90 0.62
CA GLY A 204 36.41 -18.53 -0.09
C GLY A 204 35.37 -19.62 -0.23
N TYR A 205 34.25 -19.19 -0.81
CA TYR A 205 33.17 -20.06 -1.23
C TYR A 205 33.47 -20.64 -2.61
N LEU A 206 33.64 -21.95 -2.68
CA LEU A 206 33.77 -22.66 -3.94
C LEU A 206 32.36 -23.03 -4.44
N HIS A 207 32.05 -22.71 -5.69
CA HIS A 207 30.85 -23.17 -6.38
C HIS A 207 31.20 -23.65 -7.79
N ARG A 208 30.33 -24.47 -8.39
CA ARG A 208 30.53 -24.95 -9.76
C ARG A 208 30.34 -23.80 -10.74
N ASP A 209 31.27 -23.63 -11.67
CA ASP A 209 31.18 -22.57 -12.66
C ASP A 209 30.13 -22.95 -13.72
N THR A 210 29.00 -22.24 -13.73
CA THR A 210 27.94 -22.40 -14.72
C THR A 210 27.96 -21.30 -15.79
N CYS A 211 28.98 -20.43 -15.81
CA CYS A 211 29.02 -19.29 -16.73
C CYS A 211 29.00 -19.71 -18.19
N ASP A 212 29.66 -20.80 -18.58
CA ASP A 212 29.64 -21.30 -19.96
C ASP A 212 28.20 -21.65 -20.42
N ALA A 213 27.40 -22.25 -19.53
CA ALA A 213 25.99 -22.52 -19.80
C ALA A 213 25.15 -21.23 -19.87
N THR A 214 25.42 -20.27 -18.98
CA THR A 214 24.75 -18.96 -18.99
C THR A 214 25.06 -18.18 -20.25
N ILE A 215 26.32 -18.14 -20.70
CA ILE A 215 26.76 -17.48 -21.93
C ILE A 215 26.08 -18.15 -23.14
N THR A 216 26.06 -19.48 -23.18
CA THR A 216 25.40 -20.22 -24.26
C THR A 216 23.91 -19.90 -24.32
N LEU A 217 23.21 -19.87 -23.17
CA LEU A 217 21.79 -19.49 -23.12
C LEU A 217 21.58 -18.04 -23.56
N MET A 218 22.42 -17.10 -23.13
CA MET A 218 22.33 -15.70 -23.57
C MET A 218 22.50 -15.56 -25.08
N ASN A 219 23.52 -16.21 -25.66
CA ASN A 219 23.75 -16.20 -27.11
C ASN A 219 22.55 -16.81 -27.88
N THR A 220 21.94 -17.85 -27.31
CA THR A 220 20.72 -18.47 -27.87
C THR A 220 19.51 -17.54 -27.80
N LEU A 221 19.36 -16.76 -26.72
CA LEU A 221 18.26 -15.80 -26.55
C LEU A 221 18.41 -14.56 -27.45
N VAL A 222 19.64 -14.09 -27.67
CA VAL A 222 19.94 -12.90 -28.47
C VAL A 222 19.85 -13.18 -29.97
N SER A 223 20.04 -14.44 -30.38
CA SER A 223 19.97 -14.86 -31.79
C SER A 223 18.76 -15.79 -32.07
N PRO A 224 17.51 -15.29 -32.02
CA PRO A 224 16.35 -16.10 -32.37
C PRO A 224 16.40 -16.48 -33.87
N PRO A 225 16.01 -17.69 -34.26
CA PRO A 225 16.00 -18.09 -35.67
C PRO A 225 14.97 -17.29 -36.47
N ALA A 226 15.29 -17.00 -37.72
CA ALA A 226 14.51 -16.13 -38.60
C ALA A 226 13.25 -16.77 -39.20
N SER A 227 12.95 -18.05 -38.92
CA SER A 227 11.85 -18.81 -39.52
C SER A 227 10.86 -19.35 -38.47
N ASP A 228 9.58 -19.45 -38.83
CA ASP A 228 8.49 -19.94 -37.96
C ASP A 228 8.69 -21.41 -37.53
N ASP A 229 9.27 -22.26 -38.38
CA ASP A 229 9.66 -23.63 -38.02
C ASP A 229 10.81 -23.67 -36.99
N GLY A 230 11.60 -22.60 -36.90
CA GLY A 230 12.73 -22.48 -35.98
C GLY A 230 12.31 -22.19 -34.54
N ALA A 231 11.06 -21.83 -34.25
CA ALA A 231 10.63 -21.54 -32.89
C ALA A 231 10.65 -22.79 -31.98
N ALA A 232 10.23 -23.94 -32.51
CA ALA A 232 10.31 -25.22 -31.79
C ALA A 232 11.76 -25.64 -31.55
N ASP A 233 12.62 -25.49 -32.56
CA ASP A 233 14.06 -25.77 -32.47
C ASP A 233 14.78 -24.79 -31.54
N TRP A 234 14.34 -23.54 -31.46
CA TRP A 234 14.85 -22.54 -30.53
C TRP A 234 14.44 -22.86 -29.08
N PHE A 235 13.18 -23.26 -28.85
CA PHE A 235 12.75 -23.71 -27.52
C PHE A 235 13.45 -24.99 -27.08
N THR A 236 13.73 -25.92 -28.00
CA THR A 236 14.53 -27.11 -27.68
C THR A 236 16.00 -26.76 -27.47
N ALA A 237 16.58 -25.82 -28.23
CA ALA A 237 17.91 -25.28 -28.01
C ALA A 237 18.03 -24.54 -26.67
N ILE A 238 17.01 -23.80 -26.22
CA ILE A 238 16.96 -23.19 -24.87
C ILE A 238 16.89 -24.26 -23.77
N LYS A 239 16.12 -25.33 -24.00
CA LYS A 239 16.07 -26.47 -23.07
C LYS A 239 17.40 -27.22 -23.02
N GLN A 240 18.08 -27.35 -24.16
CA GLN A 240 19.35 -28.05 -24.31
C GLN A 240 20.58 -27.21 -23.92
N SER A 241 20.53 -25.87 -24.03
CA SER A 241 21.62 -24.93 -23.70
C SER A 241 21.94 -24.84 -22.21
N GLY A 242 21.33 -25.70 -21.41
CA GLY A 242 22.04 -26.25 -20.27
C GLY A 242 21.66 -25.66 -18.92
N ILE A 243 20.70 -24.75 -18.78
CA ILE A 243 20.32 -24.34 -17.41
C ILE A 243 19.53 -25.44 -16.67
N MET A 244 18.83 -26.33 -17.40
CA MET A 244 18.23 -27.54 -16.80
C MET A 244 19.17 -28.76 -16.75
N HIS A 245 20.28 -28.75 -17.52
CA HIS A 245 21.21 -29.88 -17.63
C HIS A 245 22.67 -29.55 -17.21
N ALA A 246 22.97 -28.36 -16.69
CA ALA A 246 24.33 -27.97 -16.26
C ALA A 246 24.87 -28.81 -15.10
N GLY A 247 24.00 -29.54 -14.39
CA GLY A 247 24.41 -30.60 -13.47
C GLY A 247 24.98 -31.83 -14.18
N GLN A 248 24.49 -32.12 -15.39
CA GLN A 248 24.91 -33.19 -16.29
C GLN A 248 25.84 -32.64 -17.37
N ALA A 249 26.99 -32.10 -16.96
CA ALA A 249 28.09 -31.93 -17.90
C ALA A 249 28.38 -33.28 -18.59
N HIS A 250 28.82 -33.25 -19.85
CA HIS A 250 29.32 -34.45 -20.53
C HIS A 250 30.22 -35.23 -19.56
N PRO A 251 30.07 -36.57 -19.44
CA PRO A 251 30.81 -37.36 -18.45
C PRO A 251 32.35 -37.20 -18.58
N ASP A 252 32.83 -36.67 -19.71
CA ASP A 252 34.24 -36.48 -20.00
C ASP A 252 34.79 -35.06 -19.70
N SER A 253 33.96 -34.06 -19.35
CA SER A 253 34.46 -32.70 -19.03
C SER A 253 34.67 -32.51 -17.53
N GLN A 254 35.92 -32.18 -17.14
CA GLN A 254 36.26 -31.90 -15.75
C GLN A 254 35.43 -30.72 -15.21
N PRO A 255 34.86 -30.83 -14.00
CA PRO A 255 34.09 -29.75 -13.40
C PRO A 255 35.00 -28.54 -13.16
N ARG A 256 34.60 -27.38 -13.69
CA ARG A 256 35.23 -26.09 -13.38
C ARG A 256 34.58 -25.50 -12.15
N TYR A 257 35.39 -24.88 -11.31
CA TYR A 257 34.95 -24.22 -10.10
C TYR A 257 35.23 -22.73 -10.16
N ARG A 258 34.41 -21.97 -9.45
CA ARG A 258 34.64 -20.56 -9.18
C ARG A 258 34.73 -20.35 -7.68
N ILE A 259 35.73 -19.59 -7.26
CA ILE A 259 35.91 -19.19 -5.87
C ILE A 259 35.48 -17.73 -5.68
N GLU A 260 34.66 -17.49 -4.68
CA GLU A 260 34.36 -16.15 -4.19
C GLU A 260 35.10 -15.92 -2.87
N PRO A 261 36.04 -14.96 -2.80
CA PRO A 261 36.85 -14.74 -1.61
C PRO A 261 36.00 -14.28 -0.42
N LEU A 262 36.00 -15.07 0.64
CA LEU A 262 35.30 -14.80 1.89
C LEU A 262 36.21 -15.18 3.07
N GLN A 263 36.33 -14.29 4.05
CA GLN A 263 37.12 -14.56 5.26
C GLN A 263 36.41 -15.52 6.22
N SER A 264 35.08 -15.41 6.32
CA SER A 264 34.25 -16.21 7.20
C SER A 264 32.89 -16.48 6.55
N PRO A 265 32.21 -17.57 6.88
CA PRO A 265 30.85 -17.81 6.42
C PRO A 265 29.92 -16.69 6.90
N PRO A 266 28.89 -16.31 6.11
CA PRO A 266 27.89 -15.36 6.55
C PRO A 266 27.11 -15.91 7.74
N ASP A 267 26.72 -15.03 8.65
CA ASP A 267 25.95 -15.46 9.83
C ASP A 267 24.57 -16.00 9.42
N LYS A 268 24.19 -17.13 10.02
CA LYS A 268 22.98 -17.88 9.67
C LYS A 268 21.72 -17.11 10.03
N LEU A 269 21.72 -16.44 11.20
CA LEU A 269 20.53 -15.75 11.69
C LEU A 269 20.24 -14.51 10.85
N THR A 270 21.25 -13.66 10.64
CA THR A 270 21.12 -12.47 9.80
C THR A 270 20.72 -12.81 8.36
N SER A 271 21.32 -13.84 7.78
CA SER A 271 21.00 -14.27 6.40
C SER A 271 19.60 -14.87 6.29
N ALA A 272 19.16 -15.67 7.26
CA ALA A 272 17.80 -16.21 7.31
C ALA A 272 16.76 -15.09 7.49
N PHE A 273 17.02 -14.12 8.37
CA PHE A 273 16.15 -12.96 8.53
C PHE A 273 16.01 -12.17 7.24
N LEU A 274 17.12 -11.93 6.52
CA LEU A 274 17.11 -11.18 5.27
C LEU A 274 16.31 -11.92 4.17
N LEU A 275 16.44 -13.24 4.09
CA LEU A 275 15.62 -14.07 3.21
C LEU A 275 14.13 -13.99 3.58
N ILE A 276 13.77 -14.19 4.85
CA ILE A 276 12.38 -14.11 5.33
C ILE A 276 11.79 -12.72 5.07
N ALA A 277 12.55 -11.66 5.35
CA ALA A 277 12.15 -10.28 5.08
C ALA A 277 11.90 -10.05 3.58
N SER A 278 12.76 -10.58 2.70
CA SER A 278 12.57 -10.50 1.25
C SER A 278 11.31 -11.23 0.78
N LEU A 279 11.06 -12.44 1.27
CA LEU A 279 9.85 -13.22 0.99
C LEU A 279 8.59 -12.53 1.51
N GLY A 280 8.66 -11.95 2.71
CA GLY A 280 7.58 -11.17 3.31
C GLY A 280 7.24 -9.93 2.48
N MET A 281 8.24 -9.21 1.96
CA MET A 281 8.04 -8.06 1.08
C MET A 281 7.41 -8.46 -0.26
N ILE A 282 7.88 -9.55 -0.88
CA ILE A 282 7.29 -10.09 -2.12
C ILE A 282 5.82 -10.46 -1.87
N ALA A 283 5.55 -11.23 -0.81
CA ALA A 283 4.20 -11.68 -0.50
C ALA A 283 3.25 -10.52 -0.18
N THR A 284 3.68 -9.56 0.65
CA THR A 284 2.91 -8.35 0.99
C THR A 284 2.67 -7.49 -0.24
N GLY A 285 3.70 -7.32 -1.09
CA GLY A 285 3.58 -6.59 -2.35
C GLY A 285 2.56 -7.21 -3.29
N LEU A 286 2.58 -8.54 -3.45
CA LEU A 286 1.58 -9.28 -4.23
C LEU A 286 0.16 -9.13 -3.67
N VAL A 287 -0.02 -9.23 -2.34
CA VAL A 287 -1.33 -9.04 -1.70
C VAL A 287 -1.84 -7.62 -1.94
N LEU A 288 -1.00 -6.60 -1.75
CA LEU A 288 -1.37 -5.20 -2.00
C LEU A 288 -1.77 -5.00 -3.48
N CYS A 289 -0.96 -5.47 -4.43
CA CYS A 289 -1.29 -5.43 -5.85
C CYS A 289 -2.65 -6.11 -6.15
N GLY A 290 -2.92 -7.26 -5.53
CA GLY A 290 -4.17 -8.01 -5.73
C GLY A 290 -5.43 -7.32 -5.16
N THR A 291 -5.29 -6.43 -4.18
CA THR A 291 -6.43 -5.73 -3.58
C THR A 291 -6.93 -4.53 -4.42
N CYS A 292 -6.12 -4.03 -5.37
CA CYS A 292 -6.32 -2.74 -6.02
C CYS A 292 -7.32 -2.70 -7.20
N SER A 293 -8.05 -1.58 -7.32
CA SER A 293 -8.25 -0.82 -8.59
C SER A 293 -7.49 -1.22 -9.83
N LEU A 294 -7.92 -2.21 -10.61
CA LEU A 294 -7.68 -2.16 -12.05
C LEU A 294 -8.56 -1.09 -12.69
N SER A 295 -7.97 0.06 -12.97
CA SER A 295 -8.54 1.08 -13.85
C SER A 295 -7.92 0.97 -15.23
N ILE A 296 -8.61 1.44 -16.28
CA ILE A 296 -8.06 1.51 -17.64
C ILE A 296 -6.74 2.30 -17.67
N TRP A 297 -6.62 3.32 -16.82
CA TRP A 297 -5.42 4.13 -16.66
C TRP A 297 -4.27 3.35 -16.02
N SER A 298 -4.57 2.48 -15.05
CA SER A 298 -3.58 1.58 -14.46
C SER A 298 -3.03 0.62 -15.50
N TRP A 299 -3.87 0.14 -16.41
CA TRP A 299 -3.45 -0.75 -17.49
C TRP A 299 -2.57 -0.03 -18.53
N LEU A 300 -2.90 1.22 -18.86
CA LEU A 300 -2.16 2.02 -19.84
C LEU A 300 -0.79 2.50 -19.32
N PHE A 301 -0.74 3.00 -18.08
CA PHE A 301 0.49 3.59 -17.52
C PHE A 301 1.34 2.60 -16.71
N LEU A 302 0.74 1.53 -16.20
CA LEU A 302 1.40 0.55 -15.32
C LEU A 302 1.01 -0.89 -15.73
N PRO A 303 1.38 -1.34 -16.94
CA PRO A 303 0.94 -2.63 -17.48
C PRO A 303 1.42 -3.80 -16.61
N LEU A 304 2.68 -3.79 -16.17
CA LEU A 304 3.25 -4.86 -15.34
C LEU A 304 2.55 -5.00 -13.97
N PRO A 305 2.40 -3.94 -13.15
CA PRO A 305 1.62 -4.03 -11.91
C PRO A 305 0.18 -4.47 -12.14
N SER A 306 -0.44 -4.01 -13.23
CA SER A 306 -1.81 -4.36 -13.56
C SER A 306 -1.99 -5.85 -13.89
N LEU A 307 -1.03 -6.46 -14.60
CA LEU A 307 -1.01 -7.89 -14.89
C LEU A 307 -0.91 -8.71 -13.60
N VAL A 308 -0.05 -8.30 -12.66
CA VAL A 308 0.08 -8.95 -11.36
C VAL A 308 -1.22 -8.82 -10.55
N SER A 309 -1.87 -7.66 -10.61
CA SER A 309 -3.15 -7.40 -9.93
C SER A 309 -4.29 -8.32 -10.42
N LEU A 310 -4.26 -8.79 -11.68
CA LEU A 310 -5.28 -9.69 -12.24
C LEU A 310 -5.42 -10.98 -11.39
N LEU A 311 -4.31 -11.48 -10.86
CA LEU A 311 -4.30 -12.69 -10.02
C LEU A 311 -5.11 -12.54 -8.72
N GLY A 312 -5.32 -11.30 -8.25
CA GLY A 312 -6.08 -11.01 -7.03
C GLY A 312 -7.56 -10.70 -7.26
N ILE A 313 -8.03 -10.57 -8.50
CA ILE A 313 -9.41 -10.17 -8.83
C ILE A 313 -10.47 -10.98 -8.06
N PRO A 314 -10.40 -12.33 -7.99
CA PRO A 314 -11.41 -13.13 -7.30
C PRO A 314 -11.55 -12.83 -5.79
N LEU A 315 -10.47 -12.39 -5.15
CA LEU A 315 -10.43 -12.07 -3.71
C LEU A 315 -10.68 -10.59 -3.42
N ARG A 316 -10.95 -9.80 -4.45
CA ARG A 316 -10.97 -8.35 -4.32
C ARG A 316 -12.21 -7.85 -3.59
N ARG A 317 -12.06 -6.86 -2.70
CA ARG A 317 -13.14 -6.16 -1.96
C ARG A 317 -14.17 -7.11 -1.32
N GLY A 318 -13.71 -8.21 -0.72
CA GLY A 318 -14.62 -9.17 -0.06
C GLY A 318 -15.55 -9.94 -1.01
N ARG A 319 -15.39 -9.83 -2.35
CA ARG A 319 -16.22 -10.56 -3.34
C ARG A 319 -16.00 -12.06 -3.30
N GLY A 320 -14.81 -12.49 -2.84
CA GLY A 320 -14.49 -13.89 -2.64
C GLY A 320 -15.42 -14.55 -1.61
N GLY A 321 -16.24 -15.48 -2.08
CA GLY A 321 -17.03 -16.37 -1.22
C GLY A 321 -16.16 -17.40 -0.50
N SER A 322 -16.76 -18.22 0.36
CA SER A 322 -16.04 -19.28 1.09
C SER A 322 -15.30 -20.25 0.14
N LYS A 323 -15.92 -20.61 -0.99
CA LYS A 323 -15.33 -21.50 -2.01
C LYS A 323 -14.08 -20.92 -2.66
N THR A 324 -14.08 -19.63 -2.99
CA THR A 324 -12.89 -18.99 -3.61
C THR A 324 -11.77 -18.85 -2.58
N ARG A 325 -12.08 -18.53 -1.32
CA ARG A 325 -11.08 -18.51 -0.25
C ARG A 325 -10.43 -19.88 -0.08
N PHE A 326 -11.25 -20.94 0.00
CA PHE A 326 -10.76 -22.31 0.07
C PHE A 326 -9.88 -22.67 -1.13
N ALA A 327 -10.30 -22.32 -2.35
CA ALA A 327 -9.50 -22.56 -3.55
C ALA A 327 -8.13 -21.84 -3.50
N TYR A 328 -8.09 -20.58 -3.08
CA TYR A 328 -6.83 -19.84 -2.95
C TYR A 328 -5.94 -20.39 -1.83
N THR A 329 -6.50 -20.78 -0.69
CA THR A 329 -5.74 -21.44 0.38
C THR A 329 -5.20 -22.78 -0.09
N PHE A 330 -6.00 -23.58 -0.80
CA PHE A 330 -5.58 -24.88 -1.34
C PHE A 330 -4.46 -24.70 -2.38
N VAL A 331 -4.62 -23.81 -3.36
CA VAL A 331 -3.57 -23.50 -4.35
C VAL A 331 -2.31 -22.97 -3.65
N GLY A 332 -2.46 -22.08 -2.67
CA GLY A 332 -1.35 -21.53 -1.91
C GLY A 332 -0.55 -22.60 -1.18
N ILE A 333 -1.22 -23.54 -0.49
CA ILE A 333 -0.57 -24.67 0.19
C ILE A 333 0.15 -25.58 -0.82
N ASN A 334 -0.47 -25.88 -1.97
CA ASN A 334 0.19 -26.68 -3.02
C ASN A 334 1.44 -25.98 -3.56
N LEU A 335 1.40 -24.66 -3.78
CA LEU A 335 2.56 -23.89 -4.21
C LEU A 335 3.66 -23.84 -3.15
N LEU A 336 3.31 -23.79 -1.86
CA LEU A 336 4.29 -23.91 -0.77
C LEU A 336 4.97 -25.28 -0.78
N MET A 337 4.21 -26.37 -0.96
CA MET A 337 4.76 -27.73 -1.02
C MET A 337 5.64 -27.94 -2.26
N ILE A 338 5.17 -27.54 -3.45
CA ILE A 338 5.94 -27.63 -4.70
C ILE A 338 7.17 -26.72 -4.64
N GLY A 339 7.02 -25.51 -4.08
CA GLY A 339 8.13 -24.58 -3.92
C GLY A 339 9.19 -25.09 -2.95
N GLY A 340 8.78 -25.70 -1.83
CA GLY A 340 9.69 -26.38 -0.91
C GLY A 340 10.39 -27.57 -1.57
N TYR A 341 9.65 -28.40 -2.32
CA TYR A 341 10.22 -29.50 -3.09
C TYR A 341 11.28 -28.99 -4.10
N GLN A 342 10.96 -27.94 -4.85
CA GLN A 342 11.89 -27.32 -5.80
C GLN A 342 13.10 -26.69 -5.13
N ALA A 343 12.93 -25.99 -4.01
CA ALA A 343 14.04 -25.30 -3.33
C ALA A 343 15.00 -26.28 -2.63
N TYR A 344 14.48 -27.26 -1.90
CA TYR A 344 15.28 -28.12 -1.04
C TYR A 344 15.71 -29.43 -1.73
N LEU A 345 14.80 -30.12 -2.43
CA LEU A 345 15.10 -31.43 -3.01
C LEU A 345 15.75 -31.34 -4.38
N LEU A 346 15.23 -30.48 -5.27
CA LEU A 346 15.83 -30.28 -6.60
C LEU A 346 16.89 -29.18 -6.61
N GLY A 347 16.70 -28.13 -5.80
CA GLY A 347 17.61 -26.99 -5.73
C GLY A 347 18.82 -27.24 -4.85
N GLY A 348 18.77 -28.20 -3.92
CA GLY A 348 19.88 -28.45 -2.99
C GLY A 348 20.17 -27.23 -2.11
N PHE A 349 19.15 -26.48 -1.67
CA PHE A 349 19.38 -25.31 -0.83
C PHE A 349 20.12 -25.70 0.46
N GLY A 350 21.29 -25.07 0.69
CA GLY A 350 22.17 -25.38 1.82
C GLY A 350 23.11 -26.55 1.55
N GLN A 351 23.18 -27.05 0.32
CA GLN A 351 24.14 -28.07 -0.11
C GLN A 351 25.17 -27.45 -1.08
N PRO A 352 26.40 -27.99 -1.15
CA PRO A 352 27.46 -27.51 -2.04
C PRO A 352 27.09 -27.61 -3.53
N GLU A 353 26.35 -28.63 -3.92
CA GLU A 353 25.93 -28.88 -5.31
C GLU A 353 24.55 -28.28 -5.62
N SER A 354 24.34 -27.02 -5.25
CA SER A 354 23.04 -26.40 -5.43
C SER A 354 22.78 -25.97 -6.88
N HIS A 355 21.53 -26.15 -7.30
CA HIS A 355 21.01 -25.60 -8.54
C HIS A 355 20.30 -24.29 -8.24
N SER A 356 20.98 -23.18 -8.54
CA SER A 356 20.49 -21.82 -8.26
C SER A 356 19.12 -21.54 -8.88
N LEU A 357 18.86 -22.03 -10.10
CA LEU A 357 17.56 -21.83 -10.76
C LEU A 357 16.41 -22.52 -10.00
N HIS A 358 16.56 -23.80 -9.65
CA HIS A 358 15.54 -24.53 -8.89
C HIS A 358 15.31 -23.90 -7.52
N THR A 359 16.38 -23.42 -6.89
CA THR A 359 16.32 -22.68 -5.64
C THR A 359 15.50 -21.39 -5.79
N VAL A 360 15.85 -20.53 -6.76
CA VAL A 360 15.14 -19.26 -7.02
C VAL A 360 13.67 -19.51 -7.37
N LEU A 361 13.39 -20.48 -8.24
CA LEU A 361 12.04 -20.87 -8.62
C LEU A 361 11.26 -21.35 -7.38
N GLY A 362 11.86 -22.22 -6.57
CA GLY A 362 11.25 -22.75 -5.36
C GLY A 362 10.86 -21.64 -4.37
N PHE A 363 11.77 -20.72 -4.08
CA PHE A 363 11.46 -19.58 -3.20
C PHE A 363 10.46 -18.59 -3.81
N GLY A 364 10.46 -18.41 -5.14
CA GLY A 364 9.42 -17.66 -5.85
C GLY A 364 8.03 -18.27 -5.68
N LEU A 365 7.91 -19.60 -5.86
CA LEU A 365 6.67 -20.33 -5.63
C LEU A 365 6.23 -20.28 -4.17
N ILE A 366 7.16 -20.38 -3.22
CA ILE A 366 6.88 -20.20 -1.79
C ILE A 366 6.28 -18.81 -1.55
N ALA A 367 6.90 -17.74 -2.07
CA ALA A 367 6.42 -16.38 -1.87
C ALA A 367 5.00 -16.17 -2.45
N ILE A 368 4.72 -16.72 -3.64
CA ILE A 368 3.38 -16.69 -4.25
C ILE A 368 2.38 -17.49 -3.41
N GLY A 369 2.78 -18.66 -2.90
CA GLY A 369 1.97 -19.49 -2.02
C GLY A 369 1.59 -18.78 -0.72
N VAL A 370 2.57 -18.14 -0.05
CA VAL A 370 2.33 -17.29 1.13
C VAL A 370 1.39 -16.14 0.78
N ALA A 371 1.59 -15.45 -0.34
CA ALA A 371 0.72 -14.36 -0.78
C ALA A 371 -0.72 -14.81 -1.00
N ALA A 372 -0.94 -15.99 -1.58
CA ALA A 372 -2.28 -16.54 -1.79
C ALA A 372 -3.00 -16.85 -0.47
N VAL A 373 -2.29 -17.45 0.50
CA VAL A 373 -2.84 -17.74 1.84
C VAL A 373 -3.14 -16.45 2.60
N LEU A 374 -2.21 -15.50 2.62
CA LEU A 374 -2.41 -14.19 3.25
C LEU A 374 -3.57 -13.42 2.59
N GLY A 375 -3.64 -13.42 1.26
CA GLY A 375 -4.74 -12.81 0.52
C GLY A 375 -6.10 -13.41 0.88
N ALA A 376 -6.19 -14.72 1.06
CA ALA A 376 -7.41 -15.39 1.51
C ALA A 376 -7.80 -14.99 2.94
N ILE A 377 -6.83 -14.87 3.85
CA ILE A 377 -7.05 -14.41 5.24
C ILE A 377 -7.54 -12.95 5.26
N VAL A 378 -6.88 -12.07 4.50
CA VAL A 378 -7.27 -10.66 4.38
C VAL A 378 -8.68 -10.54 3.78
N ASN A 379 -9.00 -11.32 2.74
CA ASN A 379 -10.35 -11.37 2.18
C ASN A 379 -11.38 -11.87 3.20
N ALA A 380 -11.02 -12.81 4.07
CA ALA A 380 -11.92 -13.32 5.10
C ALA A 380 -12.30 -12.27 6.15
N ARG A 381 -11.37 -11.36 6.45
CA ARG A 381 -11.56 -10.24 7.39
C ARG A 381 -12.14 -8.98 6.73
N ALA A 382 -12.13 -8.90 5.41
CA ALA A 382 -12.68 -7.75 4.70
C ALA A 382 -14.22 -7.72 4.83
N PRO A 383 -14.81 -6.55 5.10
CA PRO A 383 -16.26 -6.42 5.15
C PRO A 383 -16.87 -6.83 3.80
N LYS A 384 -17.92 -7.66 3.84
CA LYS A 384 -18.66 -8.02 2.63
C LYS A 384 -19.31 -6.74 2.08
N PRO A 385 -19.23 -6.46 0.77
CA PRO A 385 -19.96 -5.35 0.20
C PRO A 385 -21.46 -5.61 0.41
N GLU A 386 -22.11 -4.77 1.22
CA GLU A 386 -23.57 -4.74 1.32
C GLU A 386 -24.13 -4.47 -0.07
N ARG A 387 -24.93 -5.41 -0.56
CA ARG A 387 -25.68 -5.41 -1.82
C ARG A 387 -24.98 -4.70 -2.98
N ILE A 388 -24.43 -5.51 -3.90
CA ILE A 388 -24.33 -5.08 -5.31
C ILE A 388 -25.75 -4.54 -5.65
N PRO A 389 -25.91 -3.25 -6.01
CA PRO A 389 -27.22 -2.75 -6.41
C PRO A 389 -27.70 -3.70 -7.50
N GLU A 390 -28.84 -4.33 -7.28
CA GLU A 390 -29.52 -5.08 -8.34
C GLU A 390 -29.66 -4.08 -9.48
N VAL A 391 -28.83 -4.24 -10.52
CA VAL A 391 -29.08 -3.58 -11.79
C VAL A 391 -30.48 -4.07 -12.13
N PRO A 392 -31.51 -3.19 -12.13
CA PRO A 392 -32.85 -3.63 -12.43
C PRO A 392 -32.75 -4.24 -13.83
N MET A 393 -32.85 -5.57 -13.92
CA MET A 393 -33.08 -6.19 -15.21
C MET A 393 -34.29 -5.47 -15.77
N PRO A 394 -34.22 -4.92 -16.99
CA PRO A 394 -35.37 -4.30 -17.59
C PRO A 394 -36.49 -5.33 -17.52
N LYS A 395 -37.51 -5.06 -16.69
CA LYS A 395 -38.74 -5.84 -16.69
C LYS A 395 -39.16 -5.87 -18.15
N SER A 396 -39.35 -7.07 -18.69
CA SER A 396 -39.80 -7.27 -20.07
C SER A 396 -41.10 -6.50 -20.26
N ALA A 397 -40.99 -5.24 -20.67
CA ALA A 397 -42.11 -4.38 -20.93
C ALA A 397 -42.69 -4.86 -22.25
N GLU A 398 -43.95 -5.27 -22.19
CA GLU A 398 -44.80 -5.55 -23.32
C GLU A 398 -44.61 -4.48 -24.40
N ALA A 399 -44.52 -4.95 -25.64
CA ALA A 399 -44.26 -4.16 -26.82
C ALA A 399 -45.24 -2.98 -26.94
N SER A 400 -44.78 -1.78 -26.62
CA SER A 400 -45.40 -0.54 -27.11
C SER A 400 -44.81 -0.20 -28.48
N PRO A 401 -45.64 0.10 -29.50
CA PRO A 401 -45.18 0.30 -30.86
C PRO A 401 -44.29 1.54 -30.97
N SER A 402 -43.24 1.40 -31.77
CA SER A 402 -42.20 2.38 -32.08
C SER A 402 -42.72 3.81 -32.25
N ALA A 403 -42.50 4.65 -31.24
CA ALA A 403 -42.61 6.10 -31.37
C ALA A 403 -41.33 6.63 -32.02
N ILE A 404 -41.52 7.18 -33.21
CA ILE A 404 -40.56 7.87 -34.07
C ILE A 404 -39.71 8.85 -33.25
N LEU A 405 -38.39 8.65 -33.26
CA LEU A 405 -37.37 9.56 -32.71
C LEU A 405 -37.47 10.93 -33.40
N ARG A 406 -38.11 11.90 -32.75
CA ARG A 406 -37.98 13.31 -33.09
C ARG A 406 -36.87 13.93 -32.26
N TYR A 407 -35.77 14.29 -32.92
CA TYR A 407 -34.76 15.19 -32.39
C TYR A 407 -35.39 16.58 -32.22
N ASN A 408 -35.90 16.89 -31.03
CA ASN A 408 -36.12 18.27 -30.61
C ASN A 408 -34.95 18.68 -29.72
N SER A 409 -34.04 19.42 -30.33
CA SER A 409 -33.13 20.34 -29.66
C SER A 409 -33.95 21.43 -28.97
N SER A 410 -34.02 21.41 -27.65
CA SER A 410 -34.33 22.60 -26.85
C SER A 410 -33.28 22.71 -25.75
N SER A 411 -32.26 23.50 -26.06
CA SER A 411 -31.40 24.19 -25.11
C SER A 411 -32.26 25.00 -24.14
N SER A 412 -32.22 24.64 -22.86
CA SER A 412 -32.42 25.56 -21.76
C SER A 412 -31.29 25.29 -20.78
N GLU A 413 -30.20 26.01 -21.00
CA GLU A 413 -29.18 26.23 -19.99
C GLU A 413 -29.87 26.94 -18.82
N VAL A 414 -30.06 26.24 -17.71
CA VAL A 414 -30.34 26.88 -16.43
C VAL A 414 -28.98 27.23 -15.85
N GLU A 415 -28.62 28.50 -16.00
CA GLU A 415 -27.53 29.15 -15.29
C GLU A 415 -27.86 29.12 -13.78
N ASP A 416 -27.09 28.37 -12.99
CA ASP A 416 -27.06 28.57 -11.54
C ASP A 416 -26.02 29.65 -11.26
N GLU A 417 -26.51 30.88 -11.14
CA GLU A 417 -25.83 31.97 -10.46
C GLU A 417 -25.54 31.57 -9.01
N SER A 418 -24.26 31.44 -8.69
CA SER A 418 -23.77 31.79 -7.37
C SER A 418 -23.93 33.30 -7.19
N THR A 419 -24.65 33.69 -6.13
CA THR A 419 -24.70 35.05 -5.57
C THR A 419 -25.17 36.14 -6.54
N ASN A 420 -26.48 36.33 -6.61
CA ASN A 420 -27.03 37.68 -6.58
C ASN A 420 -28.27 37.72 -5.70
N GLU A 421 -28.27 38.67 -4.78
CA GLU A 421 -29.41 39.04 -3.96
C GLU A 421 -30.54 39.56 -4.84
N ASN A 422 -31.77 39.29 -4.39
CA ASN A 422 -33.06 39.79 -4.88
C ASN A 422 -33.78 39.03 -6.01
N SER A 423 -35.02 38.67 -5.66
CA SER A 423 -36.17 38.34 -6.51
C SER A 423 -36.13 37.03 -7.32
N ASP A 424 -36.54 35.92 -6.69
CA ASP A 424 -37.69 35.14 -7.19
C ASP A 424 -38.17 34.11 -6.13
N GLN A 425 -39.16 34.53 -5.33
CA GLN A 425 -39.93 33.67 -4.44
C GLN A 425 -41.11 33.09 -5.22
N GLY A 426 -40.99 31.84 -5.66
CA GLY A 426 -42.11 31.13 -6.28
C GLY A 426 -41.82 29.65 -6.51
N ASN A 427 -42.13 28.81 -5.53
CA ASN A 427 -42.21 27.34 -5.63
C ASN A 427 -40.90 26.56 -5.86
N ARG A 428 -39.98 26.59 -4.89
CA ARG A 428 -39.11 25.42 -4.65
C ARG A 428 -39.86 24.40 -3.77
N PRO A 429 -40.03 23.13 -4.18
CA PRO A 429 -40.71 22.13 -3.37
C PRO A 429 -39.96 21.94 -2.04
N SER A 430 -40.70 21.98 -0.92
CA SER A 430 -40.16 21.75 0.42
C SER A 430 -39.51 20.37 0.50
N LYS A 431 -38.31 20.28 1.10
CA LYS A 431 -37.67 18.99 1.38
C LYS A 431 -38.18 18.46 2.73
N ILE A 432 -38.60 17.21 2.78
CA ILE A 432 -39.03 16.56 4.03
C ILE A 432 -37.81 16.28 4.90
N TYR A 433 -37.84 16.70 6.16
CA TYR A 433 -36.78 16.39 7.12
C TYR A 433 -36.81 14.91 7.52
N GLN A 434 -35.64 14.27 7.50
CA GLN A 434 -35.45 12.89 7.92
C GLN A 434 -34.40 12.86 9.02
N ASP A 435 -34.68 12.12 10.10
CA ASP A 435 -33.73 11.98 11.21
C ASP A 435 -32.45 11.31 10.74
N PRO A 436 -31.29 11.77 11.22
CA PRO A 436 -30.04 11.11 10.93
C PRO A 436 -30.01 9.74 11.61
N VAL A 437 -29.57 8.70 10.89
CA VAL A 437 -29.33 7.40 11.52
C VAL A 437 -27.99 7.43 12.25
N VAL A 438 -28.03 7.26 13.57
CA VAL A 438 -26.87 7.30 14.45
C VAL A 438 -26.39 5.89 14.77
N LEU A 439 -25.09 5.68 14.72
CA LEU A 439 -24.43 4.44 15.12
C LEU A 439 -23.46 4.73 16.27
N ALA A 440 -23.44 3.86 17.27
CA ALA A 440 -22.44 3.90 18.34
C ALA A 440 -21.03 3.79 17.74
N ALA A 441 -20.13 4.69 18.13
CA ALA A 441 -18.76 4.74 17.68
C ALA A 441 -17.80 4.48 18.86
N MET A 442 -16.59 4.02 18.52
CA MET A 442 -15.48 3.90 19.48
C MET A 442 -14.62 5.18 19.43
N ASP A 443 -13.95 5.47 20.54
CA ASP A 443 -13.09 6.65 20.76
C ASP A 443 -11.99 6.83 19.70
N ASP A 444 -11.55 5.73 19.07
CA ASP A 444 -10.48 5.68 18.05
C ASP A 444 -10.76 6.50 16.77
N HIS A 445 -11.97 7.05 16.62
CA HIS A 445 -12.42 7.80 15.44
C HIS A 445 -12.81 9.25 15.74
N VAL A 446 -12.39 9.78 16.89
CA VAL A 446 -12.68 11.14 17.34
C VAL A 446 -11.50 12.05 16.97
N GLY A 447 -11.76 13.20 16.35
CA GLY A 447 -10.72 14.19 16.05
C GLY A 447 -10.10 14.77 17.33
N SER A 448 -8.82 15.10 17.29
CA SER A 448 -8.09 15.66 18.45
C SER A 448 -8.73 16.95 18.99
N LEU A 449 -9.31 17.78 18.11
CA LEU A 449 -10.03 19.00 18.49
C LEU A 449 -11.35 18.71 19.24
N THR A 450 -12.03 17.62 18.87
CA THR A 450 -13.25 17.17 19.56
C THR A 450 -12.89 16.65 20.95
N MET A 451 -11.81 15.88 21.07
CA MET A 451 -11.32 15.41 22.37
C MET A 451 -10.89 16.56 23.30
N ASP A 452 -10.16 17.56 22.80
CA ASP A 452 -9.79 18.75 23.60
C ASP A 452 -11.02 19.48 24.15
N LYS A 453 -12.06 19.67 23.33
CA LYS A 453 -13.31 20.30 23.78
C LYS A 453 -14.08 19.43 24.80
N MET A 454 -14.09 18.11 24.61
CA MET A 454 -14.68 17.19 25.59
C MET A 454 -13.94 17.16 26.92
N GLU A 455 -12.61 17.29 26.91
CA GLU A 455 -11.80 17.40 28.13
C GLU A 455 -12.13 18.68 28.89
N ARG A 456 -12.22 19.82 28.19
CA ARG A 456 -12.67 21.09 28.78
C ARG A 456 -14.11 21.04 29.31
N LEU A 457 -15.02 20.32 28.65
CA LEU A 457 -16.37 20.07 29.18
C LEU A 457 -16.31 19.21 30.46
N SER A 458 -15.40 18.24 30.52
CA SER A 458 -15.16 17.41 31.69
C SER A 458 -14.74 18.24 32.90
N GLU A 459 -13.89 19.26 32.70
CA GLU A 459 -13.49 20.21 33.74
C GLU A 459 -14.67 21.05 34.26
N LEU A 460 -15.69 21.29 33.41
CA LEU A 460 -16.92 22.01 33.78
C LEU A 460 -17.96 21.10 34.44
N GLY A 461 -17.62 19.85 34.75
CA GLY A 461 -18.52 18.90 35.43
C GLY A 461 -19.44 18.12 34.50
N PHE A 462 -19.15 18.08 33.19
CA PHE A 462 -19.80 17.12 32.30
C PHE A 462 -19.18 15.72 32.49
N SER A 463 -20.05 14.72 32.55
CA SER A 463 -19.74 13.33 32.79
C SER A 463 -20.43 12.42 31.75
N SER A 464 -20.18 11.11 31.81
CA SER A 464 -20.84 10.12 30.96
C SER A 464 -20.59 10.35 29.45
N ARG A 465 -19.36 10.07 28.99
CA ARG A 465 -18.94 10.21 27.58
C ARG A 465 -19.56 9.10 26.72
N ALA A 466 -20.17 9.47 25.60
CA ALA A 466 -20.61 8.55 24.56
C ALA A 466 -20.18 9.09 23.19
N PHE A 467 -19.96 8.20 22.23
CA PHE A 467 -19.56 8.56 20.87
C PHE A 467 -20.54 8.02 19.85
N ALA A 468 -20.95 8.90 18.95
CA ALA A 468 -21.98 8.65 17.95
C ALA A 468 -21.46 9.00 16.55
N ARG A 469 -21.96 8.35 15.50
CA ARG A 469 -21.57 8.65 14.11
C ARG A 469 -22.76 8.54 13.17
N PHE A 470 -22.82 9.42 12.18
CA PHE A 470 -23.86 9.38 11.16
C PHE A 470 -23.62 8.23 10.16
N GLN A 471 -24.60 7.35 9.98
CA GLN A 471 -24.53 6.23 9.04
C GLN A 471 -24.37 6.70 7.59
N ASP A 472 -25.09 7.76 7.21
CA ASP A 472 -25.13 8.28 5.84
C ASP A 472 -23.81 8.91 5.38
N LYS A 473 -22.89 9.17 6.33
CA LYS A 473 -21.58 9.76 6.07
C LYS A 473 -20.51 8.91 6.77
N PRO A 474 -20.08 7.77 6.19
CA PRO A 474 -19.09 6.89 6.81
C PRO A 474 -17.70 7.55 7.01
N THR A 475 -17.46 8.71 6.39
CA THR A 475 -16.27 9.54 6.58
C THR A 475 -16.48 10.70 7.56
N SER A 476 -17.68 10.89 8.11
CA SER A 476 -17.92 11.91 9.14
C SER A 476 -17.10 11.57 10.38
N GLN A 477 -16.57 12.58 11.06
CA GLN A 477 -15.90 12.34 12.33
C GLN A 477 -16.92 11.92 13.39
N SER A 478 -16.46 11.22 14.42
CA SER A 478 -17.34 10.83 15.53
C SER A 478 -17.75 12.06 16.33
N ILE A 479 -18.99 12.08 16.77
CA ILE A 479 -19.62 13.11 17.60
C ILE A 479 -19.44 12.69 19.05
N GLY A 480 -18.96 13.60 19.89
CA GLY A 480 -18.90 13.40 21.33
C GLY A 480 -20.20 13.86 22.01
N LEU A 481 -20.80 13.00 22.82
CA LEU A 481 -21.98 13.30 23.64
C LEU A 481 -21.59 13.22 25.13
N MET A 482 -21.93 14.24 25.92
CA MET A 482 -21.67 14.28 27.36
C MET A 482 -22.84 14.90 28.12
N LEU A 483 -23.14 14.42 29.33
CA LEU A 483 -24.18 14.97 30.20
C LEU A 483 -23.57 15.76 31.35
N GLY A 484 -24.02 16.99 31.56
CA GLY A 484 -23.52 17.87 32.62
C GLY A 484 -24.64 18.50 33.44
N CYS A 485 -24.24 19.26 34.46
CA CYS A 485 -25.15 20.01 35.33
C CYS A 485 -26.24 19.12 35.95
N ASN A 486 -25.85 18.06 36.67
CA ASN A 486 -26.76 17.05 37.24
C ASN A 486 -27.65 16.36 36.18
N HIS A 487 -27.06 16.06 35.02
CA HIS A 487 -27.73 15.44 33.88
C HIS A 487 -28.90 16.26 33.30
N THR A 488 -28.90 17.58 33.47
CA THR A 488 -29.94 18.45 32.88
C THR A 488 -29.53 19.02 31.51
N VAL A 489 -28.22 19.00 31.20
CA VAL A 489 -27.68 19.56 29.95
C VAL A 489 -26.95 18.47 29.17
N LEU A 490 -27.37 18.22 27.93
CA LEU A 490 -26.63 17.42 26.95
C LEU A 490 -25.71 18.33 26.15
N ALA A 491 -24.41 18.03 26.14
CA ALA A 491 -23.42 18.63 25.28
C ALA A 491 -23.06 17.70 24.11
N GLU A 492 -23.19 18.23 22.90
CA GLU A 492 -22.77 17.62 21.65
C GLU A 492 -21.56 18.38 21.11
N VAL A 493 -20.49 17.65 20.77
CA VAL A 493 -19.28 18.20 20.15
C VAL A 493 -19.05 17.47 18.82
N SER A 494 -19.07 18.22 17.71
CA SER A 494 -18.83 17.65 16.38
C SER A 494 -17.83 18.47 15.56
N ASP A 495 -16.91 17.81 14.87
CA ASP A 495 -15.90 18.47 14.03
C ASP A 495 -16.40 18.66 12.58
N ASN A 496 -16.53 19.92 12.17
CA ASN A 496 -16.83 20.31 10.80
C ASN A 496 -15.64 21.01 10.14
N THR A 497 -14.59 20.26 9.80
CA THR A 497 -13.46 20.58 8.89
C THR A 497 -12.59 21.84 9.16
N VAL A 498 -13.05 22.82 9.94
CA VAL A 498 -12.33 24.07 10.22
C VAL A 498 -12.39 24.42 11.71
N HIS A 499 -13.54 24.27 12.37
CA HIS A 499 -13.68 24.45 13.83
C HIS A 499 -14.65 23.42 14.43
N PRO A 500 -14.39 22.92 15.66
CA PRO A 500 -15.33 22.05 16.36
C PRO A 500 -16.57 22.84 16.78
N THR A 501 -17.73 22.33 16.43
CA THR A 501 -19.02 22.90 16.80
C THR A 501 -19.50 22.29 18.11
N VAL A 502 -20.06 23.12 18.99
CA VAL A 502 -20.61 22.70 20.28
C VAL A 502 -22.10 23.05 20.30
N ARG A 503 -22.93 22.10 20.73
CA ARG A 503 -24.36 22.32 20.97
C ARG A 503 -24.71 21.87 22.39
N LEU A 504 -25.40 22.74 23.13
CA LEU A 504 -25.94 22.45 24.45
C LEU A 504 -27.46 22.38 24.35
N THR A 505 -28.05 21.32 24.91
CA THR A 505 -29.49 21.08 24.90
C THR A 505 -30.00 20.80 26.31
N SER A 506 -31.04 21.52 26.72
CA SER A 506 -31.85 21.24 27.91
C SER A 506 -33.30 21.03 27.49
N ILE A 507 -34.06 20.19 28.21
CA ILE A 507 -35.48 19.94 27.92
C ILE A 507 -36.32 20.32 29.13
N LEU A 508 -37.43 21.04 28.90
CA LEU A 508 -38.41 21.37 29.94
C LEU A 508 -39.46 20.26 30.09
N HIS A 509 -40.14 20.18 31.24
CA HIS A 509 -41.14 19.14 31.51
C HIS A 509 -42.33 19.14 30.55
N ASP A 510 -42.59 20.24 29.87
CA ASP A 510 -43.60 20.33 28.81
C ASP A 510 -43.09 19.84 27.43
N GLY A 511 -41.89 19.28 27.38
CA GLY A 511 -41.25 18.73 26.19
C GLY A 511 -40.50 19.75 25.34
N LEU A 512 -40.40 21.01 25.76
CA LEU A 512 -39.76 22.06 24.96
C LEU A 512 -38.23 21.98 25.06
N PRO A 513 -37.49 21.78 23.94
CA PRO A 513 -36.04 21.83 23.94
C PRO A 513 -35.54 23.28 23.86
N VAL A 514 -34.60 23.61 24.74
CA VAL A 514 -33.79 24.84 24.72
C VAL A 514 -32.42 24.48 24.20
N ILE A 515 -32.01 25.08 23.09
CA ILE A 515 -30.80 24.74 22.33
C ILE A 515 -29.89 25.96 22.24
N THR A 516 -28.62 25.80 22.59
CA THR A 516 -27.57 26.81 22.37
C THR A 516 -26.50 26.21 21.47
N VAL A 517 -26.21 26.87 20.35
CA VAL A 517 -25.21 26.39 19.38
C VAL A 517 -24.06 27.39 19.31
N SER A 518 -22.88 26.86 19.03
CA SER A 518 -21.70 27.62 18.64
C SER A 518 -21.98 28.58 17.47
N GLU A 519 -21.41 29.79 17.52
CA GLU A 519 -21.53 30.80 16.45
C GLU A 519 -20.98 30.30 15.10
N SER A 520 -20.10 29.30 15.14
CA SER A 520 -19.59 28.58 13.96
C SER A 520 -20.68 27.89 13.12
N VAL A 521 -21.88 27.63 13.68
CA VAL A 521 -22.99 27.00 12.95
C VAL A 521 -23.96 28.03 12.40
N THR A 522 -24.36 29.00 13.21
CA THR A 522 -25.36 30.02 12.86
C THR A 522 -25.22 31.22 13.79
N GLN A 523 -25.15 32.43 13.23
CA GLN A 523 -25.08 33.68 14.02
C GLN A 523 -26.49 34.24 14.23
N CYS A 524 -26.89 34.45 15.48
CA CYS A 524 -28.19 35.01 15.86
C CYS A 524 -28.02 35.99 17.02
N ASP A 525 -28.34 37.26 16.78
CA ASP A 525 -28.20 38.32 17.80
C ASP A 525 -29.17 38.13 18.99
N HIS A 526 -30.27 37.41 18.78
CA HIS A 526 -31.33 37.19 19.77
C HIS A 526 -31.85 35.73 19.76
N PRO A 527 -32.33 35.21 20.91
CA PRO A 527 -32.91 33.88 20.97
C PRO A 527 -34.17 33.80 20.11
N LYS A 528 -34.17 32.88 19.15
CA LYS A 528 -35.30 32.58 18.27
C LYS A 528 -36.23 31.59 18.97
N MET A 529 -37.46 32.01 19.19
CA MET A 529 -38.51 31.19 19.79
C MET A 529 -39.40 30.64 18.68
N ALA A 530 -39.67 29.35 18.73
CA ALA A 530 -40.61 28.65 17.86
C ALA A 530 -41.61 27.88 18.73
N THR A 531 -42.68 27.37 18.11
CA THR A 531 -43.61 26.45 18.78
C THR A 531 -42.97 25.12 19.15
N SER A 532 -41.87 24.77 18.46
CA SER A 532 -41.18 23.49 18.54
C SER A 532 -39.89 23.51 19.39
N GLY A 533 -39.43 24.68 19.82
CA GLY A 533 -38.19 24.83 20.59
C GLY A 533 -37.71 26.26 20.69
N VAL A 534 -36.63 26.46 21.47
CA VAL A 534 -35.93 27.75 21.58
C VAL A 534 -34.49 27.56 21.17
N TYR A 535 -33.99 28.43 20.31
CA TYR A 535 -32.62 28.38 19.79
C TYR A 535 -31.91 29.72 20.00
N GLN A 536 -30.65 29.68 20.45
CA GLN A 536 -29.75 30.84 20.53
C GLN A 536 -28.33 30.47 20.10
N SER A 537 -27.57 31.44 19.59
CA SER A 537 -26.13 31.28 19.33
C SER A 537 -25.31 31.93 20.43
N ALA A 538 -24.15 31.36 20.74
CA ALA A 538 -23.18 31.94 21.66
C ALA A 538 -21.75 31.66 21.17
N PRO A 539 -20.78 32.52 21.51
CA PRO A 539 -19.40 32.36 21.07
C PRO A 539 -18.77 31.08 21.63
N ASP A 540 -18.00 30.39 20.78
CA ASP A 540 -17.44 29.05 21.03
C ASP A 540 -16.38 29.05 22.14
N GLU A 541 -15.73 30.20 22.38
CA GLU A 541 -14.79 30.40 23.48
C GLU A 541 -15.03 31.76 24.17
N PRO A 542 -15.04 31.82 25.52
CA PRO A 542 -14.84 30.71 26.46
C PRO A 542 -16.11 29.85 26.66
N LEU A 543 -15.94 28.53 26.70
CA LEU A 543 -17.02 27.54 26.85
C LEU A 543 -17.89 27.74 28.10
N LYS A 544 -17.29 28.27 29.18
CA LYS A 544 -18.00 28.65 30.40
C LYS A 544 -19.06 29.74 30.17
N ALA A 545 -18.80 30.68 29.27
CA ALA A 545 -19.76 31.73 28.92
C ALA A 545 -20.93 31.16 28.11
N MET A 546 -20.65 30.23 27.18
CA MET A 546 -21.68 29.50 26.45
C MET A 546 -22.60 28.71 27.37
N LEU A 547 -22.03 27.98 28.35
CA LEU A 547 -22.80 27.25 29.35
C LEU A 547 -23.65 28.18 30.23
N ALA A 548 -23.09 29.30 30.69
CA ALA A 548 -23.82 30.28 31.48
C ALA A 548 -25.01 30.88 30.70
N ALA A 549 -24.80 31.24 29.43
CA ALA A 549 -25.86 31.74 28.55
C ALA A 549 -26.94 30.67 28.30
N HIS A 550 -26.55 29.40 28.14
CA HIS A 550 -27.48 28.30 27.98
C HIS A 550 -28.36 28.11 29.23
N LEU A 551 -27.74 28.03 30.41
CA LEU A 551 -28.47 27.87 31.67
C LEU A 551 -29.38 29.07 31.97
N GLN A 552 -28.91 30.29 31.73
CA GLN A 552 -29.72 31.49 31.90
C GLN A 552 -30.98 31.45 31.01
N GLN A 553 -30.83 31.00 29.76
CA GLN A 553 -31.96 30.88 28.85
C GLN A 553 -32.89 29.73 29.25
N ALA A 554 -32.36 28.58 29.67
CA ALA A 554 -33.15 27.46 30.15
C ALA A 554 -33.99 27.86 31.38
N ILE A 555 -33.38 28.53 32.36
CA ILE A 555 -34.06 29.05 33.56
C ILE A 555 -35.14 30.06 33.17
N ARG A 556 -34.80 31.04 32.33
CA ARG A 556 -35.78 32.05 31.87
C ARG A 556 -36.98 31.42 31.17
N MET A 557 -36.75 30.38 30.37
CA MET A 557 -37.84 29.66 29.69
C MET A 557 -38.65 28.80 30.65
N SER A 558 -38.00 28.18 31.64
CA SER A 558 -38.64 27.41 32.71
C SER A 558 -39.59 28.30 33.54
N GLU A 559 -39.12 29.48 33.96
CA GLU A 559 -39.91 30.47 34.71
C GLU A 559 -41.07 31.03 33.87
N LYS A 560 -40.81 31.37 32.60
CA LYS A 560 -41.82 31.92 31.70
C LYS A 560 -42.98 30.94 31.47
N ARG A 561 -42.71 29.63 31.56
CA ARG A 561 -43.67 28.57 31.24
C ARG A 561 -44.17 27.82 32.49
N ASP A 562 -43.73 28.23 33.67
CA ASP A 562 -44.02 27.55 34.95
C ASP A 562 -43.74 26.04 34.85
N SER A 563 -42.56 25.70 34.33
CA SER A 563 -42.14 24.32 34.06
C SER A 563 -40.75 24.09 34.62
N ASN A 564 -40.43 22.85 35.01
CA ASN A 564 -39.11 22.49 35.49
C ASN A 564 -38.21 22.01 34.33
N ILE A 565 -36.90 21.92 34.57
CA ILE A 565 -35.94 21.30 33.63
C ILE A 565 -35.86 19.79 33.94
N VAL A 566 -35.98 18.96 32.91
CA VAL A 566 -35.97 17.49 33.01
C VAL A 566 -34.55 16.98 33.21
N THR A 567 -34.40 15.97 34.07
CA THR A 567 -33.16 15.20 34.24
C THR A 567 -33.09 14.09 33.19
N ILE A 568 -32.04 14.08 32.38
CA ILE A 568 -31.81 13.15 31.27
C ILE A 568 -31.08 11.92 31.78
N ASP A 569 -31.60 10.73 31.50
CA ASP A 569 -30.93 9.49 31.90
C ASP A 569 -29.73 9.20 30.99
N CYS A 570 -28.73 8.46 31.49
CA CYS A 570 -27.52 8.19 30.71
C CYS A 570 -27.77 7.40 29.42
N ASP A 571 -28.86 6.63 29.39
CA ASP A 571 -29.26 5.79 28.26
C ASP A 571 -30.08 6.58 27.22
N GLU A 572 -30.58 7.77 27.57
CA GLU A 572 -31.47 8.59 26.72
C GLU A 572 -30.71 9.64 25.87
N LYS A 573 -29.37 9.58 25.83
CA LYS A 573 -28.55 10.62 25.18
C LYS A 573 -28.81 10.69 23.68
N ASP A 574 -29.02 9.54 23.04
CA ASP A 574 -29.20 9.46 21.60
C ASP A 574 -30.60 10.01 21.21
N GLU A 575 -31.60 9.76 22.04
CA GLU A 575 -32.98 10.25 21.92
C GLU A 575 -33.03 11.77 22.07
N VAL A 576 -32.38 12.32 23.10
CA VAL A 576 -32.28 13.77 23.32
C VAL A 576 -31.47 14.43 22.19
N PHE A 577 -30.41 13.77 21.72
CA PHE A 577 -29.65 14.23 20.56
C PHE A 577 -30.54 14.33 19.32
N LEU A 578 -31.31 13.29 18.97
CA LEU A 578 -32.20 13.30 17.81
C LEU A 578 -33.30 14.36 17.94
N LEU A 579 -33.93 14.47 19.12
CA LEU A 579 -34.91 15.52 19.41
C LEU A 579 -34.32 16.91 19.19
N SER A 580 -33.09 17.15 19.66
CA SER A 580 -32.41 18.44 19.52
C SER A 580 -32.20 18.82 18.05
N HIS A 581 -31.78 17.88 17.21
CA HIS A 581 -31.57 18.11 15.77
C HIS A 581 -32.88 18.40 15.05
N ARG A 582 -33.94 17.66 15.35
CA ARG A 582 -35.27 17.86 14.75
C ARG A 582 -35.88 19.19 15.17
N ALA A 583 -35.80 19.54 16.45
CA ALA A 583 -36.30 20.82 16.95
C ALA A 583 -35.51 22.00 16.40
N PHE A 584 -34.18 21.88 16.30
CA PHE A 584 -33.34 22.88 15.66
C PHE A 584 -33.72 23.09 14.18
N ALA A 585 -33.92 22.02 13.40
CA ALA A 585 -34.36 22.11 12.02
C ALA A 585 -35.75 22.78 11.89
N SER A 586 -36.67 22.48 12.80
CA SER A 586 -38.01 23.07 12.82
C SER A 586 -37.99 24.56 13.14
N VAL A 587 -37.23 24.98 14.16
CA VAL A 587 -37.09 26.40 14.51
C VAL A 587 -36.53 27.18 13.32
N ARG A 588 -35.49 26.65 12.65
CA ARG A 588 -34.89 27.29 11.47
C ARG A 588 -35.84 27.35 10.27
N SER A 589 -36.69 26.35 10.09
CA SER A 589 -37.75 26.37 9.06
C SER A 589 -38.80 27.45 9.34
N GLN A 590 -39.26 27.60 10.59
CA GLN A 590 -40.23 28.64 10.96
C GLN A 590 -39.70 30.07 10.84
N HIS A 591 -38.39 30.26 10.93
CA HIS A 591 -37.71 31.55 10.74
C HIS A 591 -37.17 31.74 9.32
N GLU A 592 -37.69 30.98 8.34
CA GLU A 592 -37.35 31.05 6.89
C GLU A 592 -35.86 30.82 6.54
N GLU A 593 -35.06 30.28 7.46
CA GLU A 593 -33.65 30.01 7.19
C GLU A 593 -33.44 28.73 6.36
N LEU A 594 -34.40 27.80 6.41
CA LEU A 594 -34.37 26.52 5.71
C LEU A 594 -35.75 26.16 5.18
N ASN A 595 -35.85 25.87 3.87
CA ASN A 595 -37.09 25.35 3.28
C ASN A 595 -37.21 23.84 3.52
N LEU A 596 -37.47 23.47 4.77
CA LEU A 596 -37.66 22.10 5.24
C LEU A 596 -39.03 21.92 5.89
N GLU A 597 -39.71 20.83 5.58
CA GLU A 597 -40.95 20.42 6.26
C GLU A 597 -40.60 19.37 7.31
N VAL A 598 -40.85 19.69 8.58
CA VAL A 598 -40.50 18.82 9.72
C VAL A 598 -41.77 18.17 10.26
N GLY A 599 -41.89 16.85 10.07
CA GLY A 599 -43.02 16.06 10.57
C GLY A 599 -42.91 15.70 12.07
N PRO A 600 -43.96 15.13 12.67
CA PRO A 600 -43.94 14.62 14.04
C PRO A 600 -43.05 13.38 14.19
N ALA A 601 -42.46 13.19 15.37
CA ALA A 601 -41.64 12.02 15.74
C ALA A 601 -41.64 11.79 17.26
N THR A 602 -41.33 10.58 17.70
CA THR A 602 -41.27 10.20 19.11
C THR A 602 -39.94 9.51 19.41
N TYR A 603 -39.26 9.96 20.45
CA TYR A 603 -37.98 9.43 20.96
C TYR A 603 -38.18 9.00 22.42
N GLU A 604 -38.75 7.80 22.59
CA GLU A 604 -39.17 7.26 23.89
C GLU A 604 -40.12 8.20 24.66
N ARG A 605 -39.70 8.75 25.80
CA ARG A 605 -40.50 9.69 26.60
C ARG A 605 -40.52 11.12 26.05
N PHE A 606 -39.67 11.42 25.07
CA PHE A 606 -39.63 12.70 24.40
C PHE A 606 -40.43 12.66 23.09
N ALA A 607 -41.23 13.70 22.83
CA ALA A 607 -42.03 13.78 21.61
C ALA A 607 -41.83 15.10 20.88
N PHE A 608 -41.94 15.04 19.56
CA PHE A 608 -41.96 16.17 18.65
C PHE A 608 -43.27 16.13 17.84
N PRO A 609 -44.12 17.17 17.89
CA PRO A 609 -44.00 18.43 18.63
C PRO A 609 -44.01 18.24 20.17
N PRO A 610 -43.56 19.24 20.95
CA PRO A 610 -43.44 19.15 22.40
C PRO A 610 -44.72 18.68 23.09
N GLN A 611 -44.60 17.68 23.96
CA GLN A 611 -45.67 17.17 24.83
C GLN A 611 -45.16 17.02 26.26
N PRO A 612 -46.04 17.10 27.28
CA PRO A 612 -45.66 16.89 28.67
C PRO A 612 -44.98 15.54 28.88
N ILE A 613 -43.82 15.54 29.52
CA ILE A 613 -42.98 14.36 29.75
C ILE A 613 -43.40 13.72 31.08
N PRO A 614 -43.82 12.45 31.10
CA PRO A 614 -44.09 11.72 32.34
C PRO A 614 -42.78 11.39 33.05
N GLU A 615 -42.67 11.70 34.35
CA GLU A 615 -41.51 11.30 35.16
C GLU A 615 -41.44 9.77 35.30
N LEU A 616 -40.24 9.21 35.23
CA LEU A 616 -39.97 7.89 35.78
C LEU A 616 -40.17 7.99 37.29
N ALA A 617 -41.11 7.22 37.84
CA ALA A 617 -41.28 7.11 39.28
C ALA A 617 -39.96 6.65 39.90
N VAL A 618 -39.23 7.56 40.56
CA VAL A 618 -38.02 7.24 41.30
C VAL A 618 -38.40 6.20 42.35
N THR A 619 -38.04 4.95 42.10
CA THR A 619 -38.11 3.90 43.12
C THR A 619 -36.98 4.22 44.10
N GLN A 620 -37.34 4.68 45.31
CA GLN A 620 -36.41 4.90 46.41
C GLN A 620 -35.68 3.64 46.81
#